data_AF-A0A452YBZ0-F1
#
_entry.id   AF-A0A452YBZ0-F1
#
_cell.length_a   1.000
_cell.length_b   1.000
_cell.length_c   1.000
_cell.angle_alpha   90.00
_cell.angle_beta   90.00
_cell.angle_gamma   90.00
#
_symmetry.space_group_name_H-M   'P 1'
#
loop_
_entity.id
_entity.type
_entity.pdbx_description
1 polymer ?
#
loop_
_entity_poly.entity_id
_entity_poly.type
_entity_poly.pdbx_seq_one_letter_code
_entity_poly.pdbx_strand_id
1 'polypeptide(L)' 'MDISVLHCGHTIHLECLNEMRVHHHFSCPVCSRSACDMTDAWQKLDQEVAATPMPEFYQKKMVSNKPTTTPCNHLANAGT' A
#
# COMPACT_ATOMS: atom_id res chain seq x y z
N MET A 1 9.83 -25.14 -8.93
CA MET A 1 10.24 -23.94 -8.16
C MET A 1 9.85 -22.75 -9.01
N ASP A 2 8.59 -22.37 -8.92
CA ASP A 2 8.01 -21.30 -9.72
C ASP A 2 8.32 -19.94 -9.09
N ILE A 3 8.76 -19.01 -9.93
CA ILE A 3 9.09 -17.63 -9.54
C ILE A 3 8.04 -16.68 -10.11
N SER A 4 7.61 -15.73 -9.30
CA SER A 4 6.66 -14.68 -9.65
C SER A 4 7.33 -13.30 -9.54
N VAL A 5 6.94 -12.38 -10.42
CA VAL A 5 7.44 -11.00 -10.43
C VAL A 5 6.40 -10.10 -9.76
N LEU A 6 6.80 -9.39 -8.70
CA LEU A 6 5.95 -8.43 -8.01
C LEU A 6 5.77 -7.14 -8.83
N HIS A 7 4.76 -6.32 -8.50
CA HIS A 7 4.54 -5.02 -9.16
C HIS A 7 5.73 -4.05 -9.04
N CYS A 8 6.58 -4.23 -8.03
CA CYS A 8 7.82 -3.46 -7.86
C CYS A 8 8.99 -3.94 -8.72
N GLY A 9 8.82 -5.02 -9.49
CA GLY A 9 9.84 -5.61 -10.37
C GLY A 9 10.75 -6.65 -9.69
N HIS A 10 10.64 -6.88 -8.39
CA HIS A 10 11.41 -7.91 -7.69
C HIS A 10 10.75 -9.29 -7.82
N THR A 11 11.58 -10.32 -7.90
CA THR A 11 11.16 -11.71 -8.04
C THR A 11 11.08 -12.43 -6.70
N ILE A 12 10.05 -13.26 -6.52
CA ILE A 12 9.86 -14.09 -5.32
C ILE A 12 9.34 -15.48 -5.72
N HIS A 13 9.67 -16.52 -4.95
CA HIS A 13 9.06 -17.84 -5.15
C HIS A 13 7.55 -17.79 -4.93
N LEU A 14 6.79 -18.56 -5.71
CA LEU A 14 5.33 -18.64 -5.56
C LEU A 14 4.90 -19.11 -4.16
N GLU A 15 5.66 -20.04 -3.58
CA GLU A 15 5.41 -20.54 -2.22
C GLU A 15 5.64 -19.45 -1.16
N CYS A 16 6.76 -18.72 -1.25
CA CYS A 16 7.03 -17.59 -0.36
C CYS A 16 5.99 -16.47 -0.53
N LEU A 17 5.49 -16.24 -1.76
CA LEU A 17 4.40 -15.28 -2.00
C LEU A 17 3.09 -15.73 -1.33
N ASN A 18 2.81 -17.03 -1.34
CA ASN A 18 1.63 -17.59 -0.68
C ASN A 18 1.74 -17.49 0.85
N GLU A 19 2.91 -17.80 1.42
CA GLU A 19 3.18 -17.61 2.86
C GLU A 19 3.00 -16.14 3.26
N MET A 20 3.55 -15.20 2.47
CA MET A 20 3.35 -13.77 2.67
C MET A 20 1.86 -13.38 2.71
N ARG A 21 1.04 -13.96 1.82
CA ARG A 21 -0.41 -13.73 1.80
C ARG A 21 -1.10 -14.29 3.05
N VAL A 22 -0.70 -15.47 3.54
CA VAL A 22 -1.23 -16.08 4.78
C VAL A 22 -0.88 -15.23 6.00
N HIS A 23 0.30 -14.65 6.03
CA HIS A 23 0.75 -13.75 7.11
C HIS A 23 0.30 -12.29 6.94
N HIS A 24 -0.51 -11.98 5.93
CA HIS A 24 -0.95 -10.61 5.60
C HIS A 24 0.20 -9.62 5.35
N HIS A 25 1.35 -10.12 4.92
CA HIS A 25 2.53 -9.32 4.60
C HIS A 25 2.55 -9.02 3.09
N PHE A 26 1.86 -7.96 2.68
CA PHE A 26 1.78 -7.55 1.27
C PHE A 26 2.89 -6.59 0.84
N SER A 27 4.06 -6.64 1.48
CA SER A 27 5.20 -5.76 1.20
C SER A 27 6.36 -6.55 0.63
N CYS A 28 6.95 -6.06 -0.45
CA CYS A 28 8.15 -6.65 -1.02
C CYS A 28 9.29 -6.65 0.02
N PRO A 29 9.91 -7.80 0.32
CA PRO A 29 10.99 -7.87 1.31
C PRO A 29 12.26 -7.12 0.89
N VAL A 30 12.38 -6.74 -0.39
CA VAL A 30 13.56 -6.03 -0.93
C VAL A 30 13.41 -4.52 -0.87
N CYS A 31 12.25 -3.99 -1.20
CA CYS A 31 12.04 -2.54 -1.37
C CYS A 31 10.86 -1.97 -0.58
N SER A 32 10.18 -2.78 0.21
CA SER A 32 9.05 -2.41 1.07
C SER A 32 7.85 -1.78 0.34
N ARG A 33 7.79 -1.88 -1.00
CA ARG A 33 6.62 -1.50 -1.81
C ARG A 33 5.56 -2.60 -1.79
N SER A 34 4.32 -2.25 -2.06
CA SER A 34 3.22 -3.21 -2.13
C SER A 34 3.48 -4.31 -3.15
N ALA A 35 3.28 -5.56 -2.73
CA ALA A 35 3.48 -6.78 -3.51
C ALA A 35 2.31 -7.07 -4.47
N CYS A 36 1.10 -6.62 -4.12
CA CYS A 36 -0.12 -6.73 -4.91
C CYS A 36 -0.86 -5.39 -4.96
N ASP A 37 -1.75 -5.24 -5.94
CA ASP A 37 -2.69 -4.13 -5.97
C ASP A 37 -3.64 -4.21 -4.76
N MET A 38 -3.57 -3.19 -3.90
CA MET A 38 -4.39 -3.04 -2.70
C MET A 38 -5.40 -1.90 -2.84
N THR A 39 -5.60 -1.37 -4.05
CA THR A 39 -6.43 -0.18 -4.32
C THR A 39 -7.84 -0.31 -3.71
N ASP A 40 -8.50 -1.45 -3.86
CA ASP A 40 -9.84 -1.68 -3.30
C ASP A 40 -9.86 -1.63 -1.77
N ALA A 41 -8.85 -2.22 -1.12
CA ALA A 41 -8.72 -2.23 0.33
C ALA A 41 -8.47 -0.81 0.86
N TRP A 42 -7.59 -0.05 0.20
CA TRP A 42 -7.34 1.34 0.55
C TRP A 42 -8.56 2.22 0.34
N GLN A 43 -9.29 2.05 -0.76
CA GLN A 43 -10.51 2.81 -1.03
C GLN A 43 -11.57 2.60 0.07
N LYS A 44 -11.72 1.36 0.56
CA LYS A 44 -12.64 1.09 1.68
C LYS A 44 -12.19 1.79 2.96
N LEU A 45 -10.90 1.77 3.26
CA LEU A 45 -10.35 2.48 4.43
C LEU A 45 -10.55 4.00 4.32
N ASP A 46 -10.37 4.56 3.12
CA ASP A 46 -10.62 6.00 2.87
C ASP A 46 -12.09 6.37 3.10
N GLN A 47 -13.03 5.50 2.71
CA GLN A 47 -14.45 5.68 2.98
C GLN A 47 -14.76 5.67 4.48
N GLU A 48 -14.16 4.74 5.24
CA GLU A 48 -14.34 4.66 6.70
C GLU A 48 -13.77 5.91 7.39
N VAL A 49 -12.57 6.36 7.01
CA VAL A 49 -11.95 7.59 7.52
C VAL A 49 -12.82 8.81 7.22
N ALA A 50 -13.38 8.90 6.01
CA ALA A 50 -14.29 9.97 5.63
C ALA A 50 -15.62 9.92 6.41
N ALA A 51 -16.11 8.72 6.74
CA ALA A 51 -17.32 8.52 7.53
C ALA A 51 -17.13 8.83 9.03
N THR A 52 -15.89 8.73 9.55
CA THR A 52 -15.54 9.09 10.93
C THR A 52 -14.59 10.30 10.95
N PRO A 53 -15.09 11.52 10.63
CA PRO A 53 -14.26 12.70 10.62
C PRO A 53 -13.70 12.98 12.01
N MET A 54 -12.44 13.42 12.06
CA MET A 54 -11.79 13.83 13.29
C MET A 54 -12.58 14.98 13.96
N PRO A 55 -12.84 14.93 15.28
CA PRO A 55 -13.53 16.00 16.00
C PRO A 55 -12.84 17.36 15.82
N GLU A 56 -13.64 18.42 15.82
CA GLU A 56 -13.22 19.80 15.48
C GLU A 56 -12.00 20.29 16.29
N PHE A 57 -11.90 19.88 17.56
CA PHE A 57 -10.77 20.22 18.45
C PHE A 57 -9.41 19.69 17.99
N TYR A 58 -9.38 18.73 17.06
CA TYR A 58 -8.16 18.11 16.53
C TYR A 58 -7.92 18.39 15.04
N GLN A 59 -8.86 19.03 14.33
CA GLN A 59 -8.83 19.19 12.87
C GLN A 59 -7.61 19.95 12.31
N LYS A 60 -7.01 20.85 13.10
CA LYS A 60 -5.88 21.70 12.64
C LYS A 60 -4.52 21.28 13.16
N LYS A 61 -4.41 20.14 13.85
CA LYS A 61 -3.10 19.59 14.25
C LYS A 61 -2.54 18.83 13.05
N MET A 62 -1.99 19.57 12.08
CA MET A 62 -1.33 19.00 10.92
C MET A 62 -0.07 18.27 11.37
N VAL A 63 -0.14 16.94 11.42
CA VAL A 63 1.04 16.09 11.44
C VAL A 63 1.52 15.96 9.99
N SER A 64 2.78 16.29 9.72
CA SER A 64 3.40 16.31 8.38
C SER A 64 3.52 14.94 7.70
N ASN A 65 2.78 13.93 8.18
CA ASN A 65 2.76 12.61 7.58
C ASN A 65 1.86 12.71 6.36
N LYS A 66 2.44 12.61 5.16
CA LYS A 66 1.63 12.38 3.95
C LYS A 66 0.74 11.16 4.24
N PRO A 67 -0.58 11.25 4.07
CA PRO A 67 -1.44 10.10 4.23
C PRO A 67 -0.92 9.02 3.25
N THR A 68 -0.51 7.88 3.80
CA THR A 68 -0.05 6.71 3.04
C THR A 68 -1.16 6.10 2.19
N THR A 69 -2.35 6.72 2.14
CA THR A 69 -3.51 6.36 1.31
C THR A 69 -3.34 6.72 -0.16
N THR A 70 -2.18 7.27 -0.56
CA THR A 70 -1.87 7.37 -1.99
C THR A 70 -1.75 5.95 -2.54
N PRO A 71 -2.56 5.56 -3.55
CA PRO A 71 -2.37 4.29 -4.24
C PRO A 71 -0.92 4.20 -4.67
N CYS A 72 -0.28 3.04 -4.56
CA CYS A 72 1.10 2.82 -5.00
C CYS A 72 1.23 2.85 -6.55
N ASN A 73 0.49 3.75 -7.21
CA ASN A 73 0.32 3.84 -8.65
C ASN A 73 0.76 5.21 -9.19
N HIS A 74 1.29 6.12 -8.37
CA HIS A 74 1.79 7.41 -8.87
C HIS A 74 3.17 7.73 -8.30
N LEU A 75 4.17 7.09 -8.90
CA LEU A 75 5.47 7.69 -9.24
C LEU A 75 6.04 6.93 -10.45
N ALA A 76 5.27 6.94 -11.55
CA ALA A 76 5.82 6.89 -12.89
C ALA A 76 5.27 8.11 -13.65
N ASN A 77 6.18 9.02 -13.98
CA ASN A 77 6.06 10.25 -14.78
C ASN A 77 5.43 11.52 -14.16
N ALA A 78 6.33 12.39 -13.68
CA ALA A 78 6.28 13.83 -13.98
C ALA A 78 7.71 14.40 -13.95
N GLY A 79 8.23 14.79 -15.12
CA GLY A 79 9.59 15.32 -15.35
C GLY A 79 10.33 14.38 -16.30
N THR A 80 10.32 14.58 -17.61
CA THR A 80 10.22 15.78 -18.46
C THR A 80 9.50 15.46 -19.76
#